data_AF-A0A447V4S6-F1
#
_entry.id   AF-A0A447V4S6-F1
#
_cell.length_a   1.000
_cell.length_b   1.000
_cell.length_c   1.000
_cell.angle_alpha   90.00
_cell.angle_beta   90.00
_cell.angle_gamma   90.00
#
_symmetry.space_group_name_H-M   'P 1'
#
loop_
_entity.id
_entity.type
_entity.pdbx_description
1 polymer ?
#
loop_
_entity_poly.entity_id
_entity_poly.type
_entity_poly.pdbx_seq_one_letter_code
_entity_poly.pdbx_strand_id
1 'polypeptide(L)' 'MFLERVEVVGFRGINRLSLMLEQNNVLIGENAWGSLACLMR' A
#
# COMPACT_ATOMS: atom_id res chain seq x y z
N MET A 1 -18.15 5.43 -6.81
CA MET A 1 -16.88 5.04 -7.47
C MET A 1 -16.38 3.79 -6.76
N PHE A 2 -16.16 2.70 -7.49
CA PHE A 2 -15.72 1.41 -6.93
C PHE A 2 -14.39 1.02 -7.59
N LEU A 3 -13.48 0.43 -6.82
CA LEU A 3 -12.21 -0.10 -7.33
C LEU A 3 -12.38 -1.59 -7.60
N GLU A 4 -12.12 -2.01 -8.83
CA GLU A 4 -12.18 -3.43 -9.22
C GLU A 4 -10.80 -4.08 -9.23
N ARG A 5 -9.76 -3.28 -9.52
CA ARG A 5 -8.37 -3.75 -9.59
C ARG A 5 -7.41 -2.67 -9.14
N VAL A 6 -6.36 -3.08 -8.43
CA VAL A 6 -5.20 -2.26 -8.10
C VAL A 6 -3.95 -2.90 -8.69
N GLU A 7 -3.18 -2.12 -9.44
CA GLU A 7 -1.86 -2.52 -9.94
C GLU A 7 -0.79 -1.56 -9.43
N VAL A 8 0.27 -2.12 -8.86
CA VAL A 8 1.43 -1.38 -8.37
C VAL A 8 2.68 -1.99 -9.01
N VAL A 9 3.51 -1.15 -9.64
CA VAL A 9 4.76 -1.57 -10.27
C VAL A 9 5.89 -0.66 -9.81
N GLY A 10 7.00 -1.25 -9.38
CA GLY A 10 8.22 -0.53 -9.03
C GLY A 10 8.12 0.43 -7.84
N PHE A 11 7.17 0.22 -6.91
CA PHE A 11 6.96 1.14 -5.79
C PHE A 11 7.52 0.61 -4.47
N ARG A 12 8.49 1.33 -3.87
CA ARG A 12 9.04 1.04 -2.53
C ARG A 12 9.45 -0.43 -2.30
N GLY A 13 10.04 -1.06 -3.31
CA GLY A 13 10.45 -2.47 -3.27
C GLY A 13 9.40 -3.46 -3.75
N ILE A 14 8.17 -3.01 -4.03
CA ILE A 14 7.16 -3.81 -4.73
C ILE A 14 7.50 -3.80 -6.22
N ASN A 15 8.01 -4.93 -6.72
CA ASN A 15 8.29 -5.09 -8.15
C ASN A 15 7.00 -5.09 -8.99
N ARG A 16 6.03 -5.94 -8.63
CA ARG A 16 4.69 -5.95 -9.23
C ARG A 16 3.67 -6.55 -8.27
N LEU A 17 2.56 -5.84 -8.05
CA LEU A 17 1.39 -6.28 -7.30
C LEU A 17 0.15 -6.03 -8.17
N SER A 18 -0.72 -7.03 -8.30
CA SER A 18 -2.02 -6.90 -8.95
C SER A 18 -3.06 -7.57 -8.05
N LEU A 19 -4.05 -6.80 -7.59
CA LEU A 19 -5.10 -7.27 -6.69
C LEU A 19 -6.46 -6.99 -7.32
N MET A 20 -7.32 -7.99 -7.34
CA MET A 20 -8.75 -7.82 -7.61
C MET A 20 -9.46 -7.46 -6.31
N LEU A 21 -10.36 -6.49 -6.39
CA LEU A 21 -11.10 -5.98 -5.25
C LEU A 21 -12.58 -6.32 -5.40
N GLU A 22 -13.14 -6.96 -4.38
CA GLU A 22 -14.57 -7.16 -4.21
C GLU A 22 -15.13 -6.17 -3.18
N GLN A 23 -16.45 -6.12 -3.08
CA GLN A 23 -17.17 -5.08 -2.32
C GLN A 23 -16.79 -5.02 -0.82
N ASN A 24 -16.30 -6.12 -0.24
CA ASN A 24 -15.97 -6.22 1.18
C ASN A 24 -14.47 -6.39 1.47
N ASN A 25 -13.61 -6.13 0.48
CA ASN A 25 -12.18 -6.28 0.67
C ASN A 25 -11.64 -5.18 1.60
N VAL A 26 -10.97 -5.60 2.68
CA VAL A 26 -10.26 -4.70 3.59
C VAL A 26 -8.76 -4.87 3.37
N LEU A 27 -8.09 -3.80 2.92
CA LEU A 27 -6.63 -3.78 2.78
C LEU A 27 -6.02 -3.19 4.04
N ILE A 28 -5.21 -3.99 4.75
CA ILE A 28 -4.49 -3.58 5.95
C ILE A 28 -3.00 -3.66 5.66
N GLY A 29 -2.24 -2.63 5.99
CA GLY A 29 -0.79 -2.61 5.87
C GLY A 29 -0.16 -1.99 7.11
N GLU A 30 0.93 -2.58 7.57
CA GLU A 30 1.76 -1.97 8.62
C GLU A 30 2.50 -0.77 8.04
N ASN A 31 2.37 0.39 8.68
CA ASN A 31 3.11 1.57 8.28
C ASN A 31 4.53 1.50 8.83
N ALA A 32 5.49 1.10 7.99
CA ALA A 32 6.91 1.12 8.33
C ALA A 32 7.56 2.52 8.15
N TRP A 33 6.79 3.59 8.01
CA TRP A 33 7.34 4.96 8.08
C TRP A 33 7.91 5.18 9.48
N GLY A 34 9.21 5.01 9.60
CA GLY A 34 9.99 5.49 10.72
C GLY A 34 9.57 6.93 10.97
N SER A 35 8.99 7.17 12.15
CA SER A 35 8.52 8.48 12.56
C SER A 35 9.57 9.53 12.23
N LEU A 36 9.15 10.62 11.56
CA LEU A 36 9.97 11.81 11.33
C LEU A 36 10.57 12.37 12.64
N ALA A 37 10.14 11.88 13.81
CA ALA A 37 10.73 12.15 15.11
C ALA A 37 12.22 11.75 15.23
N CYS A 38 12.73 10.75 14.48
CA CYS A 38 14.17 10.45 14.52
C CYS A 38 15.03 11.49 13.78
N LEU A 39 14.44 12.27 12.87
CA LEU A 39 15.12 13.37 12.17
C LEU A 39 15.13 14.67 12.99
N MET A 40 14.41 14.71 14.11
CA MET A 40 14.37 15.85 15.04
C MET A 40 15.09 15.56 16.36
N ARG A 41 16.16 14.74 16.35
CA ARG A 41 17.06 14.60 17.50
C ARG A 41 18.52 14.74 17.10
#